data_AF-A0A2V1BS11-F1
#
_entry.id   AF-A0A2V1BS11-F1
#
_cell.length_a   1.000
_cell.length_b   1.000
_cell.length_c   1.000
_cell.angle_alpha   90.00
_cell.angle_beta   90.00
_cell.angle_gamma   90.00
#
_symmetry.space_group_name_H-M   'P 1'
#
loop_
_entity.id
_entity.type
_entity.pdbx_description
1 polymer ?
#
loop_
_entity_poly.entity_id
_entity_poly.type
_entity_poly.pdbx_seq_one_letter_code
_entity_poly.pdbx_strand_id
1 'polypeptide(L)'
;MAGTKRKATQAEPPSSSPGSRRQSGRAKKVQVIYAESDAEDVASDDEFDDAGAKSESEAEVDESSEDDQDSDADSEVEVKAKGKGKGKGTKSSLQGWKKTITSNGVEQMVIDIPGEKDAGDTPYQDGRIHANTLEFLRELKRNNKRDWLKFHDAPFRQAEKDFQSFVAELSTIVCKTDPTVPDLPVKDIIYRIHRDMRFTSDPTPYKPYFSVSWSRTGRKGPYAHYYLHIQPGEESFCGGGYFGCDSETLACMREDIDTQPHQFKSILMGDKLRKTFFPAVKNVEGKVVATFCNMSKMNALKKKPKDFAADHKDIELLKLRNFILTKKIPDKDVTSKNFLAVVGDIIEAIEPFITYLNNTVMPDPDSD
;
A
#
# COMPACT_ATOMS: atom_id res chain seq x y z
N MET A 1 41.11 -43.66 64.60
CA MET A 1 42.12 -44.62 64.08
C MET A 1 42.18 -44.46 62.56
N ALA A 2 43.42 -44.37 62.03
CA ALA A 2 43.91 -44.60 60.66
C ALA A 2 42.95 -44.29 59.48
N GLY A 3 43.23 -43.31 58.62
CA GLY A 3 44.32 -43.33 57.63
C GLY A 3 43.79 -43.93 56.32
N THR A 4 43.69 -43.20 55.20
CA THR A 4 44.79 -43.13 54.21
C THR A 4 44.53 -42.02 53.19
N LYS A 5 45.57 -41.21 52.92
CA LYS A 5 45.65 -40.18 51.87
C LYS A 5 45.97 -40.81 50.51
N ARG A 6 45.43 -40.24 49.41
CA ARG A 6 46.18 -40.06 48.14
C ARG A 6 45.79 -38.72 47.49
N LYS A 7 46.81 -37.98 47.07
CA LYS A 7 46.80 -36.68 46.39
C LYS A 7 47.59 -36.85 45.09
N ALA A 8 47.07 -36.35 43.97
CA ALA A 8 47.76 -36.02 42.71
C ALA A 8 46.70 -35.59 41.68
N THR A 9 46.85 -34.70 40.70
CA THR A 9 47.67 -33.52 40.40
C THR A 9 46.92 -32.84 39.22
N GLN A 10 47.07 -31.53 39.06
CA GLN A 10 46.41 -30.68 38.04
C GLN A 10 46.57 -31.16 36.59
N ALA A 11 45.56 -30.87 35.76
CA ALA A 11 45.73 -30.47 34.36
C ALA A 11 44.52 -29.61 33.94
N GLU A 12 44.76 -28.30 33.76
CA GLU A 12 43.82 -27.36 33.14
C GLU A 12 43.71 -27.64 31.63
N PRO A 13 42.51 -27.62 31.03
CA PRO A 13 42.39 -27.55 29.58
C PRO A 13 42.56 -26.09 29.09
N PRO A 14 43.19 -25.87 27.92
CA PRO A 14 43.61 -24.55 27.48
C PRO A 14 42.43 -23.64 27.12
N SER A 15 42.55 -22.38 27.57
CA SER A 15 41.71 -21.25 27.14
C SER A 15 41.94 -20.95 25.66
N SER A 16 40.99 -21.34 24.79
CA SER A 16 40.93 -20.82 23.43
C SER A 16 40.11 -19.54 23.41
N SER A 17 40.79 -18.41 23.18
CA SER A 17 40.15 -17.13 22.85
C SER A 17 39.21 -17.29 21.65
N PRO A 18 37.99 -16.73 21.65
CA PRO A 18 37.15 -16.75 20.46
C PRO A 18 37.69 -15.70 19.47
N GLY A 19 38.48 -16.17 18.51
CA GLY A 19 38.81 -15.39 17.33
C GLY A 19 37.53 -15.05 16.57
N SER A 20 37.25 -13.75 16.45
CA SER A 20 36.25 -13.19 15.55
C SER A 20 36.47 -13.70 14.13
N ARG A 21 35.71 -14.72 13.74
CA ARG A 21 35.59 -15.16 12.36
C ARG A 21 34.20 -14.76 11.88
N ARG A 22 34.12 -13.59 11.22
CA ARG A 22 32.96 -13.17 10.42
C ARG A 22 32.61 -14.30 9.44
N GLN A 23 31.60 -15.09 9.76
CA GLN A 23 30.88 -15.87 8.77
C GLN A 23 29.97 -14.88 8.05
N SER A 24 30.35 -14.49 6.83
CA SER A 24 29.42 -13.85 5.90
C SER A 24 28.24 -14.80 5.71
N GLY A 25 27.05 -14.41 6.18
CA GLY A 25 25.80 -15.12 5.97
C GLY A 25 25.54 -15.28 4.48
N ARG A 26 25.82 -16.47 3.96
CA ARG A 26 25.46 -16.85 2.59
C ARG A 26 24.01 -17.30 2.65
N ALA A 27 23.11 -16.55 2.02
CA ALA A 27 21.71 -16.90 1.85
C ALA A 27 21.56 -18.40 1.50
N LYS A 28 20.69 -19.11 2.23
CA LYS A 28 20.40 -20.52 1.95
C LYS A 28 19.72 -20.61 0.59
N LYS A 29 20.38 -21.29 -0.35
CA LYS A 29 19.90 -21.51 -1.70
C LYS A 29 18.98 -22.73 -1.70
N VAL A 30 17.76 -22.57 -2.20
CA VAL A 30 16.83 -23.68 -2.42
C VAL A 30 16.82 -23.99 -3.91
N GLN A 31 17.07 -25.25 -4.27
CA GLN A 31 16.98 -25.73 -5.65
C GLN A 31 15.57 -26.28 -5.89
N VAL A 32 14.88 -25.79 -6.92
CA VAL A 32 13.54 -26.25 -7.30
C VAL A 32 13.57 -26.76 -8.74
N ILE A 33 13.01 -27.95 -8.98
CA ILE A 33 12.84 -28.58 -10.29
C ILE A 33 11.36 -28.41 -10.66
N TYR A 34 11.07 -27.70 -11.76
CA TYR A 34 9.70 -27.57 -12.26
C TYR A 34 9.38 -28.68 -13.27
N ALA A 35 8.24 -29.35 -13.09
CA ALA A 35 7.55 -30.12 -14.12
C ALA A 35 6.28 -29.35 -14.54
N GLU A 36 5.97 -29.38 -15.82
CA GLU A 36 5.15 -28.39 -16.56
C GLU A 36 3.62 -28.46 -16.34
N SER A 37 3.10 -29.01 -15.24
CA SER A 37 1.67 -29.37 -15.16
C SER A 37 0.79 -28.69 -14.11
N ASP A 38 1.25 -27.70 -13.34
CA ASP A 38 0.39 -27.04 -12.34
C ASP A 38 0.08 -25.58 -12.72
N ALA A 39 -0.76 -25.45 -13.76
CA ALA A 39 -1.69 -24.36 -14.00
C ALA A 39 -3.07 -25.04 -13.97
N GLU A 40 -4.04 -24.72 -13.12
CA GLU A 40 -4.60 -23.42 -12.75
C GLU A 40 -5.35 -23.54 -11.41
N ASP A 41 -5.69 -22.41 -10.79
CA ASP A 41 -7.09 -22.17 -10.40
C ASP A 41 -7.29 -20.68 -10.17
N VAL A 42 -8.13 -20.11 -11.03
CA VAL A 42 -8.57 -18.71 -11.05
C VAL A 42 -9.67 -18.52 -10.01
N ALA A 43 -9.41 -17.70 -8.99
CA ALA A 43 -10.44 -17.20 -8.10
C ALA A 43 -10.79 -15.75 -8.44
N SER A 44 -12.08 -15.52 -8.63
CA SER A 44 -12.78 -14.34 -9.11
C SER A 44 -12.71 -13.11 -8.18
N ASP A 45 -12.49 -11.97 -8.84
CA ASP A 45 -12.97 -10.58 -8.66
C ASP A 45 -13.07 -9.83 -7.29
N ASP A 46 -12.88 -8.50 -7.41
CA ASP A 46 -13.62 -7.39 -6.76
C ASP A 46 -12.88 -6.26 -5.99
N GLU A 47 -13.23 -5.03 -6.42
CA GLU A 47 -13.13 -3.64 -5.89
C GLU A 47 -11.80 -2.86 -6.03
N PHE A 48 -11.77 -1.59 -6.48
CA PHE A 48 -12.61 -0.39 -6.23
C PHE A 48 -12.66 0.46 -7.51
N ASP A 49 -13.84 0.94 -7.93
CA ASP A 49 -14.03 1.72 -9.15
C ASP A 49 -13.42 3.13 -9.03
N ASP A 50 -12.37 3.39 -9.81
CA ASP A 50 -11.96 4.76 -10.17
C ASP A 50 -12.89 5.24 -11.29
N ALA A 51 -14.10 5.67 -10.91
CA ALA A 51 -15.07 6.21 -11.86
C ALA A 51 -14.58 7.58 -12.38
N GLY A 52 -13.75 7.53 -13.42
CA GLY A 52 -13.45 8.65 -14.30
C GLY A 52 -14.72 9.11 -15.00
N ALA A 53 -15.29 10.22 -14.53
CA ALA A 53 -16.46 10.86 -15.12
C ALA A 53 -16.19 11.26 -16.59
N LYS A 54 -16.78 10.51 -17.53
CA LYS A 54 -17.05 11.02 -18.88
C LYS A 54 -18.43 11.65 -18.89
N SER A 55 -18.44 12.91 -19.30
CA SER A 55 -19.63 13.73 -19.58
C SER A 55 -20.26 13.22 -20.87
N GLU A 56 -21.46 12.65 -20.79
CA GLU A 56 -22.34 12.47 -21.94
C GLU A 56 -23.23 13.70 -22.06
N SER A 57 -23.06 14.45 -23.16
CA SER A 57 -24.02 15.44 -23.63
C SER A 57 -24.70 14.85 -24.86
N GLU A 58 -25.98 14.54 -24.74
CA GLU A 58 -26.85 14.30 -25.88
C GLU A 58 -27.19 15.63 -26.57
N ALA A 59 -27.01 15.69 -27.88
CA ALA A 59 -27.76 16.56 -28.77
C ALA A 59 -27.77 15.94 -30.17
N GLU A 60 -28.97 15.88 -30.74
CA GLU A 60 -29.31 15.25 -32.00
C GLU A 60 -28.92 16.06 -33.26
N VAL A 61 -28.58 15.30 -34.31
CA VAL A 61 -28.88 15.42 -35.77
C VAL A 61 -28.83 16.80 -36.46
N ASP A 62 -27.95 16.94 -37.45
CA ASP A 62 -28.34 17.46 -38.80
C ASP A 62 -27.34 17.00 -39.89
N GLU A 63 -27.87 16.77 -41.09
CA GLU A 63 -27.24 16.22 -42.31
C GLU A 63 -26.52 17.27 -43.18
N SER A 64 -25.87 16.78 -44.25
CA SER A 64 -25.33 17.45 -45.45
C SER A 64 -23.86 17.89 -45.38
N SER A 65 -23.02 17.86 -46.42
CA SER A 65 -22.96 17.19 -47.73
C SER A 65 -21.62 17.63 -48.37
N GLU A 66 -21.10 16.81 -49.29
CA GLU A 66 -20.22 17.18 -50.42
C GLU A 66 -18.70 17.48 -50.22
N ASP A 67 -17.95 16.65 -50.95
CA ASP A 67 -16.68 16.81 -51.68
C ASP A 67 -15.97 18.19 -51.70
N ASP A 68 -14.63 18.18 -51.58
CA ASP A 68 -13.76 18.41 -52.75
C ASP A 68 -12.24 18.28 -52.45
N GLN A 69 -11.52 18.14 -53.55
CA GLN A 69 -10.20 17.55 -53.80
C GLN A 69 -8.94 18.37 -53.44
N ASP A 70 -7.85 17.61 -53.28
CA ASP A 70 -6.47 17.76 -53.76
C ASP A 70 -5.65 19.05 -53.53
N SER A 71 -4.42 18.84 -53.03
CA SER A 71 -3.23 19.12 -53.84
C SER A 71 -1.96 18.50 -53.28
N ASP A 72 -1.21 17.94 -54.21
CA ASP A 72 0.02 17.16 -54.13
C ASP A 72 1.24 17.91 -53.57
N ALA A 73 2.21 17.13 -53.07
CA ALA A 73 3.62 17.34 -53.41
C ALA A 73 4.42 16.06 -53.17
N ASP A 74 4.66 15.36 -54.28
CA ASP A 74 5.62 14.28 -54.51
C ASP A 74 7.04 14.58 -54.00
N SER A 75 7.73 13.53 -53.52
CA SER A 75 8.97 13.10 -54.17
C SER A 75 9.31 11.65 -53.82
N GLU A 76 9.40 10.87 -54.90
CA GLU A 76 9.77 9.47 -55.03
C GLU A 76 11.15 9.14 -54.43
N VAL A 77 11.40 7.86 -54.08
CA VAL A 77 12.26 6.93 -54.86
C VAL A 77 12.27 5.54 -54.22
N GLU A 78 12.27 4.57 -55.13
CA GLU A 78 12.04 3.13 -55.10
C GLU A 78 12.84 2.21 -54.17
N VAL A 79 12.24 1.03 -54.03
CA VAL A 79 12.65 -0.24 -53.43
C VAL A 79 13.90 -0.84 -54.07
N LYS A 80 14.85 -1.35 -53.26
CA LYS A 80 15.70 -2.50 -53.63
C LYS A 80 15.93 -3.48 -52.49
N ALA A 81 15.65 -4.75 -52.77
CA ALA A 81 15.87 -5.90 -51.92
C ALA A 81 17.33 -6.39 -51.92
N LYS A 82 17.66 -7.09 -50.82
CA LYS A 82 18.81 -7.99 -50.56
C LYS A 82 20.20 -7.37 -50.37
N GLY A 83 20.59 -7.29 -49.09
CA GLY A 83 21.98 -7.33 -48.63
C GLY A 83 22.10 -8.10 -47.31
N LYS A 84 22.72 -9.29 -47.37
CA LYS A 84 23.14 -10.06 -46.18
C LYS A 84 24.09 -9.20 -45.34
N GLY A 85 23.66 -8.81 -44.14
CA GLY A 85 24.51 -8.20 -43.12
C GLY A 85 24.34 -8.92 -41.79
N LYS A 86 25.38 -9.65 -41.36
CA LYS A 86 25.50 -10.24 -40.02
C LYS A 86 25.48 -9.12 -38.97
N GLY A 87 24.29 -8.81 -38.43
CA GLY A 87 24.14 -8.02 -37.21
C GLY A 87 24.17 -8.94 -36.00
N LYS A 88 25.22 -8.84 -35.19
CA LYS A 88 25.33 -9.45 -33.86
C LYS A 88 24.08 -9.10 -33.06
N GLY A 89 23.19 -10.08 -32.86
CA GLY A 89 22.19 -10.00 -31.80
C GLY A 89 22.91 -9.88 -30.46
N THR A 90 22.78 -8.74 -29.81
CA THR A 90 23.17 -8.54 -28.43
C THR A 90 22.32 -9.48 -27.61
N LYS A 91 22.86 -10.67 -27.30
CA LYS A 91 22.27 -11.58 -26.33
C LYS A 91 22.21 -10.82 -25.01
N SER A 92 21.01 -10.39 -24.62
CA SER A 92 20.69 -10.16 -23.22
C SER A 92 21.03 -11.48 -22.51
N SER A 93 22.17 -11.50 -21.82
CA SER A 93 22.58 -12.65 -21.04
C SER A 93 21.61 -12.77 -19.89
N LEU A 94 20.64 -13.68 -20.04
CA LEU A 94 19.80 -14.20 -18.99
C LEU A 94 20.70 -14.63 -17.81
N GLN A 95 20.77 -13.76 -16.81
CA GLN A 95 21.65 -13.89 -15.66
C GLN A 95 20.99 -14.86 -14.67
N GLY A 96 21.58 -16.06 -14.48
CA GLY A 96 21.11 -17.02 -13.46
C GLY A 96 20.98 -18.49 -13.89
N TRP A 97 21.30 -18.83 -15.14
CA TRP A 97 21.04 -20.16 -15.70
C TRP A 97 22.32 -21.00 -15.62
N LYS A 98 22.30 -22.10 -14.85
CA LYS A 98 23.36 -23.11 -14.89
C LYS A 98 22.87 -24.36 -15.59
N LYS A 99 23.43 -24.62 -16.77
CA LYS A 99 23.30 -25.92 -17.43
C LYS A 99 24.12 -26.94 -16.65
N THR A 100 23.45 -27.95 -16.10
CA THR A 100 24.08 -29.10 -15.45
C THR A 100 23.70 -30.34 -16.23
N ILE A 101 24.69 -31.10 -16.69
CA ILE A 101 24.46 -32.38 -17.37
C ILE A 101 24.43 -33.43 -16.27
N THR A 102 23.31 -34.13 -16.13
CA THR A 102 23.19 -35.25 -15.19
C THR A 102 24.00 -36.45 -15.67
N SER A 103 24.31 -37.40 -14.77
CA SER A 103 25.05 -38.63 -15.09
C SER A 103 24.44 -39.46 -16.23
N ASN A 104 23.17 -39.21 -16.56
CA ASN A 104 22.42 -39.90 -17.60
C ASN A 104 22.39 -39.12 -18.92
N GLY A 105 23.18 -38.05 -19.06
CA GLY A 105 23.26 -37.22 -20.27
C GLY A 105 22.12 -36.23 -20.47
N VAL A 106 21.20 -36.08 -19.51
CA VAL A 106 20.10 -35.12 -19.59
C VAL A 106 20.59 -33.74 -19.17
N GLU A 107 20.45 -32.75 -20.06
CA GLU A 107 20.67 -31.34 -19.75
C GLU A 107 19.58 -30.83 -18.80
N GLN A 108 19.95 -30.43 -17.58
CA GLN A 108 19.07 -29.75 -16.64
C GLN A 108 19.46 -28.28 -16.50
N MET A 109 18.46 -27.40 -16.50
CA MET A 109 18.67 -25.99 -16.22
C MET A 109 18.37 -25.73 -14.74
N VAL A 110 19.39 -25.34 -13.98
CA VAL A 110 19.25 -24.94 -12.58
C VAL A 110 19.16 -23.42 -12.53
N ILE A 111 18.07 -22.91 -11.95
CA ILE A 111 17.87 -21.47 -11.69
C ILE A 111 18.07 -21.25 -10.19
N ASP A 112 18.96 -20.32 -9.82
CA ASP A 112 19.14 -19.91 -8.43
C ASP A 112 17.98 -18.96 -8.05
N ILE A 113 16.98 -19.47 -7.32
CA ILE A 113 15.88 -18.65 -6.78
C ILE A 113 16.36 -17.93 -5.50
N PRO A 114 16.19 -16.59 -5.41
CA PRO A 114 16.38 -15.85 -4.18
C PRO A 114 15.62 -16.48 -3.00
N GLY A 115 16.34 -16.87 -1.95
CA GLY A 115 15.74 -17.29 -0.68
C GLY A 115 15.30 -16.10 0.16
N GLU A 116 14.80 -16.38 1.36
CA GLU A 116 14.54 -15.36 2.39
C GLU A 116 15.78 -14.48 2.63
N LYS A 117 15.57 -13.18 2.80
CA LYS A 117 16.64 -12.24 3.11
C LYS A 117 17.09 -12.48 4.56
N ASP A 118 18.41 -12.45 4.76
CA ASP A 118 19.00 -12.52 6.10
C ASP A 118 18.51 -11.32 6.93
N ALA A 119 18.16 -11.58 8.19
CA ALA A 119 17.73 -10.54 9.13
C ALA A 119 18.89 -9.60 9.51
N GLY A 120 20.14 -10.02 9.27
CA GLY A 120 21.32 -9.25 9.66
C GLY A 120 21.36 -9.04 11.17
N ASP A 121 21.65 -7.80 11.59
CA ASP A 121 21.75 -7.45 13.00
C ASP A 121 20.39 -7.20 13.68
N THR A 122 19.29 -7.12 12.91
CA THR A 122 17.95 -6.84 13.44
C THR A 122 17.04 -8.04 13.21
N PRO A 123 16.72 -8.85 14.23
CA PRO A 123 15.82 -9.99 14.03
C PRO A 123 14.40 -9.52 13.73
N TYR A 124 13.66 -10.32 12.96
CA TYR A 124 12.22 -10.17 12.79
C TYR A 124 11.51 -10.33 14.14
N GLN A 125 10.53 -9.47 14.40
CA GLN A 125 9.76 -9.46 15.64
C GLN A 125 8.31 -9.10 15.30
N ASP A 126 7.37 -9.76 15.97
CA ASP A 126 5.95 -9.43 15.84
C ASP A 126 5.68 -7.99 16.29
N GLY A 127 4.71 -7.32 15.67
CA GLY A 127 4.41 -5.92 15.95
C GLY A 127 5.44 -4.92 15.41
N ARG A 128 6.35 -5.34 14.50
CA ARG A 128 7.32 -4.46 13.84
C ARG A 128 7.38 -4.68 12.35
N ILE A 129 7.87 -3.66 11.63
CA ILE A 129 8.19 -3.77 10.22
C ILE A 129 9.71 -3.80 10.05
N HIS A 130 10.23 -4.86 9.46
CA HIS A 130 11.65 -5.03 9.21
C HIS A 130 12.11 -4.22 7.99
N ALA A 131 13.36 -3.75 7.99
CA ALA A 131 13.92 -2.97 6.87
C ALA A 131 13.92 -3.74 5.54
N ASN A 132 14.06 -5.08 5.59
CA ASN A 132 13.97 -5.93 4.41
C ASN A 132 12.60 -5.87 3.73
N THR A 133 11.52 -5.59 4.48
CA THR A 133 10.17 -5.42 3.93
C THR A 133 10.10 -4.18 3.04
N LEU A 134 10.65 -3.05 3.50
CA LEU A 134 10.77 -1.85 2.67
C LEU A 134 11.72 -2.04 1.49
N GLU A 135 12.83 -2.76 1.67
CA GLU A 135 13.76 -3.09 0.57
C GLU A 135 13.09 -3.96 -0.50
N PHE A 136 12.33 -4.98 -0.10
CA PHE A 136 11.55 -5.79 -1.03
C PHE A 136 10.56 -4.94 -1.84
N LEU A 137 9.80 -4.06 -1.17
CA LEU A 137 8.86 -3.16 -1.86
C LEU A 137 9.57 -2.21 -2.83
N ARG A 138 10.80 -1.76 -2.48
CA ARG A 138 11.64 -0.92 -3.35
C ARG A 138 12.11 -1.69 -4.58
N GLU A 139 12.53 -2.94 -4.41
CA GLU A 139 12.90 -3.84 -5.51
C GLU A 139 11.70 -4.18 -6.39
N LEU A 140 10.52 -4.41 -5.81
CA LEU A 140 9.27 -4.66 -6.51
C LEU A 140 8.88 -3.46 -7.37
N LYS A 141 8.98 -2.23 -6.84
CA LYS A 141 8.72 -1.00 -7.61
C LYS A 141 9.63 -0.90 -8.84
N ARG A 142 10.91 -1.26 -8.71
CA ARG A 142 11.88 -1.22 -9.82
C ARG A 142 11.66 -2.33 -10.84
N ASN A 143 11.18 -3.49 -10.41
CA ASN A 143 11.07 -4.70 -11.22
C ASN A 143 9.63 -5.22 -11.32
N ASN A 144 8.65 -4.32 -11.47
CA ASN A 144 7.23 -4.63 -11.38
C ASN A 144 6.72 -5.46 -12.57
N LYS A 145 7.04 -6.76 -12.57
CA LYS A 145 6.74 -7.75 -13.62
C LYS A 145 6.32 -9.06 -12.96
N ARG A 146 5.34 -9.74 -13.55
CA ARG A 146 4.79 -11.01 -13.01
C ARG A 146 5.86 -12.07 -12.77
N ASP A 147 6.71 -12.28 -13.76
CA ASP A 147 7.78 -13.29 -13.66
C ASP A 147 8.78 -12.94 -12.57
N TRP A 148 9.09 -11.65 -12.39
CA TRP A 148 10.03 -11.21 -11.36
C TRP A 148 9.53 -11.57 -9.95
N LEU A 149 8.25 -11.30 -9.65
CA LEU A 149 7.68 -11.64 -8.34
C LEU A 149 7.64 -13.16 -8.12
N LYS A 150 7.31 -13.95 -9.16
CA LYS A 150 7.37 -15.42 -9.09
C LYS A 150 8.77 -15.93 -8.71
N PHE A 151 9.82 -15.32 -9.29
CA PHE A 151 11.20 -15.64 -8.92
C PHE A 151 11.59 -15.13 -7.52
N HIS A 152 10.87 -14.18 -6.93
CA HIS A 152 11.17 -13.60 -5.61
C HIS A 152 10.08 -13.93 -4.58
N ASP A 153 9.42 -15.09 -4.72
CA ASP A 153 8.31 -15.49 -3.83
C ASP A 153 8.77 -15.60 -2.36
N ALA A 154 9.94 -16.20 -2.07
CA ALA A 154 10.42 -16.31 -0.69
C ALA A 154 10.63 -14.92 0.00
N PRO A 155 11.34 -13.94 -0.60
CA PRO A 155 11.36 -12.57 -0.08
C PRO A 155 9.97 -11.93 0.07
N PHE A 156 9.07 -12.18 -0.88
CA PHE A 156 7.69 -11.68 -0.80
C PHE A 156 6.94 -12.25 0.39
N ARG A 157 6.94 -13.57 0.59
CA ARG A 157 6.28 -14.23 1.73
C ARG A 157 6.85 -13.80 3.07
N GLN A 158 8.16 -13.56 3.13
CA GLN A 158 8.81 -13.02 4.32
C GLN A 158 8.31 -11.61 4.64
N ALA A 159 8.23 -10.73 3.65
CA ALA A 159 7.72 -9.36 3.79
C ALA A 159 6.21 -9.32 4.10
N GLU A 160 5.42 -10.22 3.48
CA GLU A 160 3.99 -10.38 3.74
C GLU A 160 3.74 -10.85 5.17
N LYS A 161 4.49 -11.84 5.66
CA LYS A 161 4.38 -12.33 7.05
C LYS A 161 4.74 -11.27 8.08
N ASP A 162 5.79 -10.50 7.83
CA ASP A 162 6.23 -9.37 8.66
C ASP A 162 5.14 -8.28 8.74
N PHE A 163 4.51 -7.94 7.61
CA PHE A 163 3.39 -7.01 7.60
C PHE A 163 2.15 -7.57 8.32
N GLN A 164 1.83 -8.86 8.13
CA GLN A 164 0.70 -9.51 8.81
C GLN A 164 0.86 -9.54 10.33
N SER A 165 2.07 -9.82 10.84
CA SER A 165 2.31 -9.82 12.30
C SER A 165 2.19 -8.40 12.89
N PHE A 166 2.64 -7.37 12.16
CA PHE A 166 2.42 -5.99 12.55
C PHE A 166 0.93 -5.63 12.58
N VAL A 167 0.18 -6.01 11.56
CA VAL A 167 -1.26 -5.75 11.47
C VAL A 167 -2.04 -6.44 12.58
N ALA A 168 -1.67 -7.68 12.97
CA ALA A 168 -2.33 -8.38 14.07
C ALA A 168 -2.25 -7.60 15.39
N GLU A 169 -1.06 -7.10 15.75
CA GLU A 169 -0.86 -6.28 16.95
C GLU A 169 -1.60 -4.94 16.84
N LEU A 170 -1.56 -4.31 15.66
CA LEU A 170 -2.24 -3.04 15.42
C LEU A 170 -3.76 -3.15 15.49
N SER A 171 -4.34 -4.25 14.99
CA SER A 171 -5.79 -4.52 15.09
C SER A 171 -6.27 -4.50 16.53
N THR A 172 -5.47 -5.03 17.46
CA THR A 172 -5.79 -4.99 18.90
C THR A 172 -5.88 -3.54 19.41
N ILE A 173 -4.99 -2.66 18.94
CA ILE A 173 -5.02 -1.24 19.29
C ILE A 173 -6.24 -0.55 18.67
N VAL A 174 -6.54 -0.83 17.40
CA VAL A 174 -7.72 -0.27 16.71
C VAL A 174 -9.01 -0.65 17.44
N CYS A 175 -9.25 -1.93 17.70
CA CYS A 175 -10.48 -2.40 18.35
C CYS A 175 -10.62 -1.88 19.79
N LYS A 176 -9.50 -1.64 20.47
CA LYS A 176 -9.50 -1.01 21.80
C LYS A 176 -9.84 0.48 21.74
N THR A 177 -9.37 1.16 20.70
CA THR A 177 -9.56 2.61 20.52
C THR A 177 -10.98 2.91 20.04
N ASP A 178 -11.47 2.11 19.09
CA ASP A 178 -12.82 2.19 18.53
C ASP A 178 -13.52 0.82 18.70
N PRO A 179 -14.32 0.66 19.77
CA PRO A 179 -15.05 -0.59 20.04
C PRO A 179 -16.10 -0.96 18.99
N THR A 180 -16.42 -0.07 18.06
CA THR A 180 -17.37 -0.35 16.97
C THR A 180 -16.71 -1.14 15.84
N VAL A 181 -15.38 -1.18 15.79
CA VAL A 181 -14.61 -2.00 14.85
C VAL A 181 -14.51 -3.44 15.39
N PRO A 182 -15.00 -4.45 14.65
CA PRO A 182 -14.88 -5.84 15.06
C PRO A 182 -13.45 -6.36 14.90
N ASP A 183 -13.08 -7.31 15.76
CA ASP A 183 -11.84 -8.08 15.60
C ASP A 183 -12.01 -9.10 14.46
N LEU A 184 -11.44 -8.77 13.30
CA LEU A 184 -11.51 -9.57 12.08
C LEU A 184 -10.16 -10.23 11.77
N PRO A 185 -10.16 -11.41 11.12
CA PRO A 185 -8.92 -12.03 10.68
C PRO A 185 -8.10 -11.10 9.78
N VAL A 186 -6.79 -11.03 10.00
CA VAL A 186 -5.86 -10.14 9.28
C VAL A 186 -5.98 -10.25 7.75
N LYS A 187 -6.20 -11.46 7.23
CA LYS A 187 -6.40 -11.72 5.79
C LYS A 187 -7.63 -11.00 5.20
N ASP A 188 -8.63 -10.71 6.03
CA ASP A 188 -9.91 -10.14 5.61
C ASP A 188 -9.88 -8.60 5.66
N ILE A 189 -8.80 -8.01 6.21
CA ILE A 189 -8.58 -6.56 6.33
C ILE A 189 -7.37 -6.03 5.54
N ILE A 190 -6.40 -6.88 5.20
CA ILE A 190 -5.27 -6.51 4.34
C ILE A 190 -5.68 -6.48 2.87
N TYR A 191 -5.18 -5.52 2.10
CA TYR A 191 -5.35 -5.51 0.65
C TYR A 191 -4.31 -6.38 -0.05
N ARG A 192 -4.75 -7.09 -1.09
CA ARG A 192 -3.84 -7.85 -1.97
C ARG A 192 -2.79 -6.94 -2.62
N ILE A 193 -1.59 -7.47 -2.79
CA ILE A 193 -0.48 -6.79 -3.49
C ILE A 193 -0.75 -6.64 -4.99
N HIS A 194 -1.62 -7.46 -5.56
CA HIS A 194 -1.97 -7.39 -6.99
C HIS A 194 -2.77 -6.11 -7.28
N ARG A 195 -2.46 -5.48 -8.41
CA ARG A 195 -3.19 -4.33 -8.92
C ARG A 195 -4.35 -4.78 -9.81
N ASP A 196 -5.43 -4.02 -9.83
CA ASP A 196 -6.41 -4.13 -10.90
C ASP A 196 -5.96 -3.27 -12.08
N MET A 197 -5.79 -3.90 -13.23
CA MET A 197 -5.31 -3.26 -14.46
C MET A 197 -6.46 -2.89 -15.41
N ARG A 198 -7.71 -3.26 -15.12
CA ARG A 198 -8.84 -3.01 -16.03
C ARG A 198 -9.15 -1.52 -16.20
N PHE A 199 -8.94 -0.75 -15.13
CA PHE A 199 -9.33 0.67 -15.07
C PHE A 199 -8.14 1.62 -14.87
N THR A 200 -6.95 1.10 -14.56
CA THR A 200 -5.76 1.92 -14.31
C THR A 200 -4.98 2.15 -15.61
N SER A 201 -4.57 3.39 -15.87
CA SER A 201 -3.66 3.73 -16.98
C SER A 201 -2.22 3.22 -16.77
N ASP A 202 -1.84 2.96 -15.52
CA ASP A 202 -0.58 2.34 -15.11
C ASP A 202 -0.64 0.81 -15.34
N PRO A 203 0.16 0.26 -16.28
CA PRO A 203 0.11 -1.14 -16.64
C PRO A 203 0.86 -2.07 -15.66
N THR A 204 1.29 -1.56 -14.50
CA THR A 204 2.04 -2.38 -13.53
C THR A 204 1.15 -3.40 -12.81
N PRO A 205 1.56 -4.68 -12.75
CA PRO A 205 0.73 -5.75 -12.19
C PRO A 205 0.63 -5.75 -10.66
N TYR A 206 1.57 -5.11 -9.96
CA TYR A 206 1.64 -5.12 -8.50
C TYR A 206 1.68 -3.72 -7.91
N LYS A 207 1.15 -3.59 -6.70
CA LYS A 207 1.26 -2.43 -5.83
C LYS A 207 2.65 -2.48 -5.16
N PRO A 208 3.48 -1.44 -5.27
CA PRO A 208 4.78 -1.39 -4.60
C PRO A 208 4.65 -1.02 -3.11
N TYR A 209 3.55 -1.42 -2.47
CA TYR A 209 3.18 -1.08 -1.11
C TYR A 209 2.29 -2.16 -0.50
N PHE A 210 2.26 -2.20 0.83
CA PHE A 210 1.25 -2.94 1.59
C PHE A 210 0.25 -1.97 2.19
N SER A 211 -1.01 -2.39 2.28
CA SER A 211 -2.04 -1.59 2.91
C SER A 211 -3.11 -2.43 3.58
N VAL A 212 -3.79 -1.83 4.54
CA VAL A 212 -4.83 -2.43 5.38
C VAL A 212 -5.86 -1.37 5.74
N SER A 213 -7.12 -1.77 5.88
CA SER A 213 -8.16 -0.89 6.40
C SER A 213 -9.02 -1.59 7.45
N TRP A 214 -9.55 -0.78 8.37
CA TRP A 214 -10.49 -1.22 9.41
C TRP A 214 -11.72 -0.32 9.37
N SER A 215 -12.90 -0.91 9.49
CA SER A 215 -14.17 -0.21 9.71
C SER A 215 -15.12 -1.14 10.47
N ARG A 216 -16.32 -0.66 10.82
CA ARG A 216 -17.38 -1.46 11.46
C ARG A 216 -17.75 -2.73 10.66
N THR A 217 -17.50 -2.74 9.35
CA THR A 217 -17.79 -3.88 8.45
C THR A 217 -16.54 -4.41 7.72
N GLY A 218 -15.34 -4.10 8.24
CA GLY A 218 -14.06 -4.52 7.63
C GLY A 218 -13.62 -3.62 6.49
N ARG A 219 -13.28 -4.19 5.32
CA ARG A 219 -12.81 -3.42 4.14
C ARG A 219 -13.91 -2.87 3.24
N LYS A 220 -15.14 -3.36 3.42
CA LYS A 220 -16.29 -3.08 2.56
C LYS A 220 -17.42 -2.52 3.40
N GLY A 221 -18.32 -1.79 2.76
CA GLY A 221 -19.52 -1.25 3.38
C GLY A 221 -19.50 0.27 3.51
N PRO A 222 -20.56 0.85 4.09
CA PRO A 222 -20.82 2.29 4.06
C PRO A 222 -20.07 3.09 5.13
N TYR A 223 -19.20 2.46 5.92
CA TYR A 223 -18.55 3.10 7.06
C TYR A 223 -17.20 3.71 6.68
N ALA A 224 -16.83 4.78 7.38
CA ALA A 224 -15.51 5.39 7.27
C ALA A 224 -14.44 4.40 7.76
N HIS A 225 -13.26 4.46 7.13
CA HIS A 225 -12.19 3.51 7.38
C HIS A 225 -11.01 4.16 8.10
N TYR A 226 -10.38 3.43 9.02
CA TYR A 226 -8.96 3.63 9.33
C TYR A 226 -8.12 2.99 8.23
N TYR A 227 -6.99 3.59 7.89
CA TYR A 227 -6.14 3.13 6.80
C TYR A 227 -4.66 3.27 7.15
N LEU A 228 -3.89 2.23 6.82
CA LEU A 228 -2.43 2.25 6.88
C LEU A 228 -1.86 1.85 5.53
N HIS A 229 -0.86 2.61 5.10
CA HIS A 229 -0.12 2.42 3.85
C HIS A 229 1.37 2.38 4.12
N ILE A 230 2.02 1.29 3.75
CA ILE A 230 3.47 1.09 3.89
C ILE A 230 4.09 1.03 2.51
N GLN A 231 4.78 2.11 2.14
CA GLN A 231 5.49 2.25 0.88
C GLN A 231 6.86 2.92 1.11
N PRO A 232 7.94 2.37 0.55
CA PRO A 232 9.26 2.98 0.65
C PRO A 232 9.35 4.28 -0.14
N GLY A 233 10.27 5.16 0.28
CA GLY A 233 10.56 6.44 -0.36
C GLY A 233 9.77 7.60 0.21
N GLU A 234 9.49 7.59 1.52
CA GLU A 234 8.74 8.67 2.22
C GLU A 234 7.27 8.78 1.78
N GLU A 235 6.72 7.66 1.33
CA GLU A 235 5.33 7.55 0.86
C GLU A 235 4.44 6.72 1.79
N SER A 236 4.96 6.26 2.93
CA SER A 236 4.14 5.62 3.96
C SER A 236 3.25 6.67 4.63
N PHE A 237 2.01 6.30 4.96
CA PHE A 237 1.09 7.16 5.69
C PHE A 237 0.04 6.36 6.47
N CYS A 238 -0.51 6.97 7.50
CA CYS A 238 -1.67 6.46 8.23
C CYS A 238 -2.74 7.57 8.30
N GLY A 239 -3.99 7.16 8.35
CA GLY A 239 -5.11 8.08 8.34
C GLY A 239 -6.45 7.36 8.32
N GLY A 240 -7.44 8.03 7.76
CA GLY A 240 -8.77 7.47 7.64
C GLY A 240 -9.82 8.49 7.20
N GLY A 241 -11.05 7.99 7.08
CA GLY A 241 -12.23 8.75 6.70
C GLY A 241 -12.96 8.12 5.52
N TYR A 242 -13.73 8.93 4.80
CA TYR A 242 -14.39 8.51 3.57
C TYR A 242 -13.58 8.89 2.34
N PHE A 243 -13.15 7.88 1.59
CA PHE A 243 -12.47 8.05 0.31
C PHE A 243 -13.37 7.57 -0.82
N GLY A 244 -13.76 8.49 -1.70
CA GLY A 244 -14.67 8.21 -2.81
C GLY A 244 -16.10 7.96 -2.34
N CYS A 245 -16.69 8.92 -1.61
CA CYS A 245 -18.08 8.82 -1.17
C CYS A 245 -19.04 8.61 -2.34
N ASP A 246 -20.02 7.71 -2.18
CA ASP A 246 -21.17 7.61 -3.07
C ASP A 246 -22.12 8.83 -2.92
N SER A 247 -23.15 8.88 -3.76
CA SER A 247 -24.08 10.01 -3.78
C SER A 247 -24.86 10.17 -2.47
N GLU A 248 -25.19 9.08 -1.78
CA GLU A 248 -25.98 9.08 -0.55
C GLU A 248 -25.13 9.62 0.61
N THR A 249 -23.93 9.07 0.78
CA THR A 249 -22.92 9.55 1.73
C THR A 249 -22.63 11.04 1.52
N LEU A 250 -22.48 11.48 0.27
CA LEU A 250 -22.26 12.90 -0.04
C LEU A 250 -23.46 13.79 0.27
N ALA A 251 -24.69 13.28 0.15
CA ALA A 251 -25.88 14.04 0.50
C ALA A 251 -25.93 14.26 2.02
N CYS A 252 -25.80 13.19 2.82
CA CYS A 252 -25.78 13.27 4.28
C CYS A 252 -24.68 14.22 4.78
N MET A 253 -23.45 14.06 4.28
CA MET A 253 -22.33 14.90 4.69
C MET A 253 -22.53 16.38 4.32
N ARG A 254 -23.13 16.67 3.17
CA ARG A 254 -23.39 18.06 2.76
C ARG A 254 -24.53 18.68 3.56
N GLU A 255 -25.58 17.93 3.85
CA GLU A 255 -26.70 18.38 4.67
C GLU A 255 -26.24 18.69 6.10
N ASP A 256 -25.43 17.82 6.71
CA ASP A 256 -24.87 18.06 8.04
C ASP A 256 -23.96 19.29 8.07
N ILE A 257 -23.05 19.43 7.09
CA ILE A 257 -22.16 20.60 7.01
C ILE A 257 -22.93 21.90 6.76
N ASP A 258 -24.04 21.87 6.04
CA ASP A 258 -24.88 23.05 5.79
C ASP A 258 -25.68 23.46 7.03
N THR A 259 -26.28 22.49 7.71
CA THR A 259 -27.16 22.71 8.87
C THR A 259 -26.40 22.90 10.18
N GLN A 260 -25.29 22.17 10.37
CA GLN A 260 -24.52 22.10 11.61
C GLN A 260 -22.98 22.17 11.38
N PRO A 261 -22.47 23.17 10.62
CA PRO A 261 -21.04 23.25 10.28
C PRO A 261 -20.10 23.31 11.49
N HIS A 262 -20.59 23.82 12.62
CA HIS A 262 -19.83 23.94 13.85
C HIS A 262 -19.42 22.58 14.44
N GLN A 263 -20.24 21.53 14.27
CA GLN A 263 -19.90 20.19 14.75
C GLN A 263 -18.67 19.67 14.02
N PHE A 264 -18.74 19.62 12.68
CA PHE A 264 -17.62 19.23 11.82
C PHE A 264 -16.33 20.00 12.16
N LYS A 265 -16.42 21.33 12.24
CA LYS A 265 -15.28 22.20 12.51
C LYS A 265 -14.71 21.97 13.91
N SER A 266 -15.54 21.74 14.92
CA SER A 266 -15.10 21.48 16.28
C SER A 266 -14.27 20.20 16.40
N ILE A 267 -14.65 19.15 15.65
CA ILE A 267 -13.89 17.89 15.58
C ILE A 267 -12.49 18.14 15.00
N LEU A 268 -12.39 18.89 13.90
CA LEU A 268 -11.09 19.26 13.32
C LEU A 268 -10.21 20.11 14.27
N MET A 269 -10.84 20.86 15.18
CA MET A 269 -10.17 21.71 16.15
C MET A 269 -9.74 20.96 17.42
N GLY A 270 -10.16 19.71 17.60
CA GLY A 270 -9.78 18.85 18.71
C GLY A 270 -8.27 18.78 18.88
N ASP A 271 -7.78 18.94 20.11
CA ASP A 271 -6.35 19.17 20.36
C ASP A 271 -5.44 18.04 19.86
N LYS A 272 -5.86 16.77 20.05
CA LYS A 272 -5.08 15.60 19.63
C LYS A 272 -5.08 15.44 18.11
N LEU A 273 -6.24 15.57 17.47
CA LEU A 273 -6.39 15.54 16.01
C LEU A 273 -5.56 16.67 15.37
N ARG A 274 -5.75 17.91 15.83
CA ARG A 274 -5.06 19.09 15.29
C ARG A 274 -3.55 18.98 15.39
N LYS A 275 -3.01 18.57 16.55
CA LYS A 275 -1.56 18.37 16.72
C LYS A 275 -1.01 17.26 15.82
N THR A 276 -1.83 16.27 15.51
CA THR A 276 -1.41 15.10 14.71
C THR A 276 -1.42 15.40 13.22
N PHE A 277 -2.52 15.96 12.70
CA PHE A 277 -2.73 16.17 11.26
C PHE A 277 -2.42 17.59 10.79
N PHE A 278 -2.42 18.58 11.69
CA PHE A 278 -2.17 19.99 11.37
C PHE A 278 -1.07 20.63 12.25
N PRO A 279 0.09 19.96 12.50
CA PRO A 279 1.09 20.44 13.46
C PRO A 279 1.69 21.81 13.12
N ALA A 280 1.72 22.17 11.83
CA ALA A 280 2.27 23.44 11.34
C ALA A 280 1.22 24.55 11.20
N VAL A 281 -0.07 24.26 11.48
CA VAL A 281 -1.16 25.21 11.30
C VAL A 281 -1.44 25.93 12.62
N LYS A 282 -1.54 27.26 12.58
CA LYS A 282 -1.95 28.04 13.76
C LYS A 282 -3.34 27.59 14.22
N ASN A 283 -3.60 27.62 15.52
CA ASN A 283 -4.89 27.27 16.12
C ASN A 283 -5.97 28.32 15.77
N VAL A 284 -6.38 28.35 14.50
CA VAL A 284 -7.35 29.26 13.91
C VAL A 284 -8.23 28.41 12.99
N GLU A 285 -9.51 28.32 13.33
CA GLU A 285 -10.49 27.43 12.67
C GLU A 285 -10.44 27.50 11.14
N GLY A 286 -10.55 28.69 10.56
CA GLY A 286 -10.54 28.85 9.11
C GLY A 286 -9.26 28.33 8.42
N LYS A 287 -8.10 28.37 9.10
CA LYS A 287 -6.85 27.81 8.54
C LYS A 287 -6.80 26.29 8.64
N VAL A 288 -7.32 25.74 9.73
CA VAL A 288 -7.43 24.28 9.93
C VAL A 288 -8.39 23.71 8.88
N VAL A 289 -9.59 24.29 8.75
CA VAL A 289 -10.59 23.90 7.75
C VAL A 289 -10.02 24.01 6.33
N ALA A 290 -9.36 25.12 5.97
CA ALA A 290 -8.74 25.25 4.65
C ALA A 290 -7.67 24.18 4.38
N THR A 291 -6.89 23.81 5.40
CA THR A 291 -5.86 22.75 5.28
C THR A 291 -6.52 21.37 5.11
N PHE A 292 -7.60 21.10 5.85
CA PHE A 292 -8.42 19.90 5.68
C PHE A 292 -8.98 19.81 4.26
N CYS A 293 -9.60 20.88 3.74
CA CYS A 293 -10.14 20.89 2.38
C CYS A 293 -9.06 20.60 1.34
N ASN A 294 -7.85 21.10 1.51
CA ASN A 294 -6.74 20.80 0.60
C ASN A 294 -6.33 19.31 0.65
N MET A 295 -6.29 18.73 1.86
CA MET A 295 -5.99 17.30 2.05
C MET A 295 -7.04 16.40 1.40
N SER A 296 -8.31 16.80 1.46
CA SER A 296 -9.45 16.05 0.90
C SER A 296 -9.84 16.44 -0.53
N LYS A 297 -9.05 17.31 -1.19
CA LYS A 297 -9.42 17.97 -2.45
C LYS A 297 -9.49 17.04 -3.67
N MET A 298 -8.93 15.85 -3.59
CA MET A 298 -8.88 14.95 -4.74
C MET A 298 -10.29 14.72 -5.31
N ASN A 299 -10.46 14.88 -6.62
CA ASN A 299 -11.77 14.78 -7.30
C ASN A 299 -12.89 15.70 -6.74
N ALA A 300 -12.57 16.74 -5.96
CA ALA A 300 -13.54 17.72 -5.50
C ALA A 300 -14.19 18.49 -6.67
N LEU A 301 -15.41 18.98 -6.46
CA LEU A 301 -16.15 19.73 -7.47
C LEU A 301 -15.45 21.05 -7.78
N LYS A 302 -15.28 21.35 -9.08
CA LYS A 302 -14.78 22.65 -9.55
C LYS A 302 -15.81 23.77 -9.33
N LYS A 303 -17.09 23.44 -9.50
CA LYS A 303 -18.24 24.35 -9.32
C LYS A 303 -18.93 24.06 -8.00
N LYS A 304 -19.80 24.97 -7.56
CA LYS A 304 -20.70 24.71 -6.43
C LYS A 304 -21.56 23.45 -6.69
N PRO A 305 -21.91 22.66 -5.68
CA PRO A 305 -22.97 21.67 -5.84
C PRO A 305 -24.30 22.37 -6.16
N LYS A 306 -25.22 21.64 -6.80
CA LYS A 306 -26.44 22.20 -7.42
C LYS A 306 -27.25 23.03 -6.43
N ASP A 307 -27.40 22.52 -5.22
CA ASP A 307 -28.39 22.99 -4.23
C ASP A 307 -27.86 24.08 -3.28
N PHE A 308 -26.58 24.47 -3.40
CA PHE A 308 -25.97 25.44 -2.47
C PHE A 308 -25.66 26.78 -3.15
N ALA A 309 -25.75 27.87 -2.39
CA ALA A 309 -25.40 29.21 -2.87
C ALA A 309 -23.88 29.33 -3.15
N ALA A 310 -23.50 30.18 -4.10
CA ALA A 310 -22.09 30.34 -4.48
C ALA A 310 -21.26 31.04 -3.40
N ASP A 311 -21.90 31.88 -2.59
CA ASP A 311 -21.36 32.65 -1.47
C ASP A 311 -21.52 31.93 -0.11
N HIS A 312 -21.86 30.64 -0.13
CA HIS A 312 -21.96 29.84 1.10
C HIS A 312 -20.64 29.85 1.88
N LYS A 313 -20.71 30.10 3.19
CA LYS A 313 -19.52 30.26 4.05
C LYS A 313 -18.62 29.02 4.04
N ASP A 314 -19.22 27.84 3.89
CA ASP A 314 -18.57 26.54 3.90
C ASP A 314 -18.51 25.87 2.52
N ILE A 315 -18.59 26.67 1.44
CA ILE A 315 -18.65 26.14 0.07
C ILE A 315 -17.48 25.22 -0.30
N GLU A 316 -16.28 25.46 0.25
CA GLU A 316 -15.11 24.62 -0.01
C GLU A 316 -15.24 23.23 0.61
N LEU A 317 -15.91 23.10 1.76
CA LEU A 317 -16.24 21.80 2.35
C LEU A 317 -17.31 21.08 1.52
N LEU A 318 -18.35 21.80 1.11
CA LEU A 318 -19.47 21.25 0.35
C LEU A 318 -19.05 20.72 -1.04
N LYS A 319 -17.98 21.27 -1.62
CA LYS A 319 -17.39 20.80 -2.89
C LYS A 319 -16.66 19.46 -2.77
N LEU A 320 -16.29 19.04 -1.56
CA LEU A 320 -15.50 17.82 -1.38
C LEU A 320 -16.29 16.59 -1.83
N ARG A 321 -15.51 15.57 -2.24
CA ARG A 321 -16.00 14.20 -2.51
C ARG A 321 -15.34 13.15 -1.61
N ASN A 322 -14.35 13.58 -0.83
CA ASN A 322 -13.66 12.79 0.15
C ASN A 322 -13.68 13.55 1.46
N PHE A 323 -13.68 12.84 2.56
CA PHE A 323 -13.51 13.38 3.90
C PHE A 323 -12.43 12.56 4.58
N ILE A 324 -11.16 12.86 4.26
CA ILE A 324 -10.01 12.09 4.72
C ILE A 324 -9.01 12.95 5.48
N LEU A 325 -8.37 12.32 6.46
CA LEU A 325 -7.19 12.83 7.14
C LEU A 325 -6.06 11.83 6.97
N THR A 326 -4.88 12.29 6.58
CA THR A 326 -3.70 11.45 6.42
C THR A 326 -2.47 12.14 7.00
N LYS A 327 -1.57 11.33 7.58
CA LYS A 327 -0.28 11.76 8.10
C LYS A 327 0.81 10.90 7.49
N LYS A 328 1.73 11.54 6.78
CA LYS A 328 2.93 10.88 6.25
C LYS A 328 3.81 10.37 7.39
N ILE A 329 4.41 9.21 7.19
CA ILE A 329 5.32 8.56 8.12
C ILE A 329 6.65 8.31 7.40
N PRO A 330 7.76 8.86 7.89
CA PRO A 330 9.07 8.64 7.30
C PRO A 330 9.50 7.17 7.32
N ASP A 331 10.28 6.72 6.33
CA ASP A 331 10.76 5.32 6.23
C ASP A 331 11.53 4.88 7.49
N LYS A 332 12.28 5.82 8.09
CA LYS A 332 13.01 5.60 9.35
C LYS A 332 12.10 5.30 10.55
N ASP A 333 10.90 5.86 10.55
CA ASP A 333 9.94 5.71 11.65
C ASP A 333 9.15 4.40 11.47
N VAL A 334 8.87 4.01 10.21
CA VAL A 334 8.25 2.72 9.84
C VAL A 334 9.06 1.53 10.35
N THR A 335 10.39 1.59 10.23
CA THR A 335 11.30 0.51 10.66
C THR A 335 11.73 0.64 12.12
N SER A 336 11.23 1.65 12.83
CA SER A 336 11.61 1.90 14.22
C SER A 336 10.91 0.96 15.20
N LYS A 337 11.50 0.80 16.39
CA LYS A 337 10.89 0.02 17.47
C LYS A 337 9.57 0.59 17.98
N ASN A 338 9.32 1.87 17.74
CA ASN A 338 8.16 2.61 18.23
C ASN A 338 7.07 2.74 17.17
N PHE A 339 7.24 2.13 16.00
CA PHE A 339 6.32 2.32 14.88
C PHE A 339 4.86 1.99 15.25
N LEU A 340 4.64 0.87 15.96
CA LEU A 340 3.32 0.47 16.41
C LEU A 340 2.64 1.55 17.29
N ALA A 341 3.40 2.16 18.21
CA ALA A 341 2.91 3.24 19.05
C ALA A 341 2.62 4.52 18.24
N VAL A 342 3.49 4.86 17.28
CA VAL A 342 3.27 6.00 16.37
C VAL A 342 1.98 5.85 15.59
N VAL A 343 1.67 4.65 15.07
CA VAL A 343 0.41 4.40 14.35
C VAL A 343 -0.78 4.40 15.31
N GLY A 344 -0.64 3.82 16.49
CA GLY A 344 -1.66 3.86 17.55
C GLY A 344 -2.05 5.29 17.94
N ASP A 345 -1.08 6.19 18.12
CA ASP A 345 -1.33 7.60 18.42
C ASP A 345 -2.10 8.31 17.29
N ILE A 346 -1.86 7.93 16.03
CA ILE A 346 -2.58 8.48 14.87
C ILE A 346 -4.02 7.96 14.85
N ILE A 347 -4.24 6.68 15.13
CA ILE A 347 -5.58 6.07 15.22
C ILE A 347 -6.40 6.74 16.32
N GLU A 348 -5.83 6.91 17.52
CA GLU A 348 -6.52 7.59 18.62
C GLU A 348 -6.77 9.07 18.32
N ALA A 349 -5.92 9.72 17.52
CA ALA A 349 -6.14 11.10 17.11
C ALA A 349 -7.27 11.27 16.09
N ILE A 350 -7.52 10.26 15.25
CA ILE A 350 -8.53 10.33 14.18
C ILE A 350 -9.87 9.71 14.56
N GLU A 351 -9.94 8.88 15.61
CA GLU A 351 -11.17 8.22 16.06
C GLU A 351 -12.37 9.18 16.17
N PRO A 352 -12.29 10.38 16.80
CA PRO A 352 -13.45 11.27 16.90
C PRO A 352 -13.99 11.74 15.54
N PHE A 353 -13.10 11.83 14.55
CA PHE A 353 -13.46 12.16 13.17
C PHE A 353 -14.15 10.98 12.48
N ILE A 354 -13.65 9.75 12.64
CA ILE A 354 -14.30 8.54 12.12
C ILE A 354 -15.68 8.35 12.73
N THR A 355 -15.81 8.52 14.05
CA THR A 355 -17.07 8.41 14.77
C THR A 355 -18.08 9.44 14.30
N TYR A 356 -17.68 10.71 14.15
CA TYR A 356 -18.56 11.74 13.60
C TYR A 356 -19.02 11.38 12.17
N LEU A 357 -18.11 10.97 11.28
CA LEU A 357 -18.46 10.60 9.91
C LEU A 357 -19.48 9.45 9.85
N ASN A 358 -19.27 8.41 10.66
CA ASN A 358 -20.19 7.27 10.73
C ASN A 358 -21.55 7.68 11.28
N ASN A 359 -21.60 8.52 12.32
CA ASN A 359 -22.87 8.97 12.90
C ASN A 359 -23.68 9.85 11.94
N THR A 360 -23.02 10.64 11.09
CA THR A 360 -23.70 11.46 10.08
C THR A 360 -24.32 10.62 8.96
N VAL A 361 -23.66 9.54 8.53
CA VAL A 361 -24.06 8.77 7.34
C VAL A 361 -24.89 7.54 7.70
N MET A 362 -24.56 6.88 8.81
CA MET A 362 -25.21 5.66 9.31
C MET A 362 -25.40 5.78 10.83
N PRO A 363 -26.28 6.68 11.31
CA PRO A 363 -26.52 6.86 12.74
C PRO A 363 -26.99 5.55 13.37
N ASP A 364 -26.46 5.23 14.56
CA ASP A 364 -26.95 4.10 15.33
C ASP A 364 -28.40 4.42 15.76
N PRO A 365 -29.33 3.45 15.72
CA PRO A 365 -30.78 3.69 15.87
C PRO A 365 -31.22 4.32 17.21
N ASP A 366 -30.33 4.42 18.18
CA ASP A 366 -30.57 5.01 19.52
C ASP A 366 -29.83 6.35 19.73
N SER A 367 -29.34 7.00 18.66
CA SER A 367 -28.52 8.22 18.70
C SER A 367 -29.35 9.50 18.49
N ASP A 368 -30.37 9.73 19.31
CA ASP A 368 -31.16 10.98 19.32
C ASP A 368 -30.99 11.76 20.63
#